data_AF-X0VBV0-F1
#
_entry.id   AF-X0VBV0-F1
#
_cell.length_a   1.000
_cell.length_b   1.000
_cell.length_c   1.000
_cell.angle_alpha   90.00
_cell.angle_beta   90.00
_cell.angle_gamma   90.00
#
_symmetry.space_group_name_H-M   'P 1'
#
loop_
_entity.id
_entity.type
_entity.pdbx_description
1 polymer ?
#
loop_
_entity_poly.entity_id
_entity_poly.type
_entity_poly.pdbx_seq_one_letter_code
_entity_poly.pdbx_strand_id
1 'polypeptide(L)'
;MSAQGLGTRGIIGEYFRRMEQDTGLPWVNGISNHFGSDQLTETYEFLGQTPVFREWIGGRNAKGLLDFNFTITNKHYESTLELTERQRARDKSSQVEIRIADQVRRAQSHWASLLTTLIVAGEAALCYDGQFFFDDDHAEGASGSQSNDISIDISDFAVATAGTITNLLLWKLSWL
;
A
#
# COMPACT_ATOMS: atom_id res chain seq x y z
N MET A 1 -30.47 31.46 -10.55
CA MET A 1 -30.08 30.07 -10.85
C MET A 1 -30.71 29.18 -9.80
N SER A 2 -31.75 28.41 -10.14
CA SER A 2 -32.45 27.57 -9.17
C SER A 2 -31.51 26.47 -8.68
N ALA A 3 -31.35 26.34 -7.37
CA ALA A 3 -30.64 25.24 -6.74
C ALA A 3 -31.36 23.92 -7.05
N GLN A 4 -31.06 23.31 -8.19
CA GLN A 4 -31.45 21.95 -8.49
C GLN A 4 -30.50 21.06 -7.67
N GLY A 5 -30.98 20.57 -6.53
CA GLY A 5 -30.23 19.60 -5.74
C GLY A 5 -29.82 18.40 -6.59
N LEU A 6 -28.62 17.85 -6.34
CA LEU A 6 -28.05 16.77 -7.13
C LEU A 6 -29.06 15.62 -7.28
N GLY A 7 -29.45 15.30 -8.52
CA GLY A 7 -30.20 14.09 -8.84
C GLY A 7 -29.38 12.83 -8.55
N THR A 8 -30.00 11.65 -8.49
CA THR A 8 -29.28 10.37 -8.35
C THR A 8 -28.20 10.21 -9.42
N ARG A 9 -28.49 10.59 -10.67
CA ARG A 9 -27.51 10.61 -11.77
C ARG A 9 -26.37 11.61 -11.55
N GLY A 10 -26.68 12.75 -10.90
CA GLY A 10 -25.69 13.76 -10.53
C GLY A 10 -24.75 13.27 -9.42
N ILE A 11 -25.28 12.53 -8.44
CA ILE A 11 -24.49 11.87 -7.39
C ILE A 11 -23.52 10.85 -7.99
N ILE A 12 -24.00 9.99 -8.89
CA ILE A 12 -23.17 9.00 -9.58
C ILE A 12 -22.10 9.71 -10.43
N GLY A 13 -22.48 10.75 -11.17
CA GLY A 13 -21.54 11.55 -11.97
C GLY A 13 -20.49 12.29 -11.13
N GLU A 14 -20.87 12.79 -9.95
CA GLU A 14 -19.94 13.39 -8.99
C GLU A 14 -18.91 12.38 -8.51
N TYR A 15 -19.37 11.18 -8.14
CA TYR A 15 -18.50 10.11 -7.66
C TYR A 15 -17.44 9.75 -8.72
N PHE A 16 -17.85 9.43 -9.94
CA PHE A 16 -16.90 9.05 -11.00
C PHE A 16 -15.99 10.20 -11.42
N ARG A 17 -16.51 11.43 -11.50
CA ARG A 17 -15.68 12.61 -11.80
C ARG A 17 -14.56 12.79 -10.78
N ARG A 18 -14.85 12.58 -9.49
CA ARG A 18 -13.81 12.68 -8.45
C ARG A 18 -12.84 11.50 -8.49
N MET A 19 -13.35 10.31 -8.79
CA MET A 19 -12.51 9.12 -8.93
C MET A 19 -11.47 9.30 -10.04
N GLU A 20 -11.82 9.96 -11.14
CA GLU A 20 -10.91 10.27 -12.24
C GLU A 20 -9.88 11.36 -11.90
N GLN A 21 -10.25 12.32 -11.04
CA GLN A 21 -9.38 13.45 -10.68
C GLN A 21 -8.30 13.08 -9.64
N ASP A 22 -8.62 12.16 -8.74
CA ASP A 22 -7.73 11.75 -7.66
C ASP A 22 -7.11 10.39 -8.03
N THR A 23 -6.16 10.39 -8.96
CA THR A 23 -5.54 9.15 -9.49
C THR A 23 -4.71 8.37 -8.45
N GLY A 24 -4.68 8.83 -7.19
CA GLY A 24 -4.09 8.10 -6.09
C GLY A 24 -2.58 8.24 -5.96
N LEU A 25 -2.09 7.67 -4.86
CA LEU A 25 -0.80 7.86 -4.23
C LEU A 25 0.35 7.24 -5.06
N PRO A 26 1.16 8.03 -5.79
CA PRO A 26 2.17 7.51 -6.73
C PRO A 26 3.24 6.63 -6.07
N TRP A 27 3.50 6.87 -4.77
CA TRP A 27 4.47 6.10 -4.00
C TRP A 27 4.09 4.63 -3.86
N VAL A 28 2.79 4.29 -3.87
CA VAL A 28 2.32 2.91 -3.76
C VAL A 28 2.89 2.08 -4.91
N ASN A 29 2.83 2.60 -6.13
CA ASN A 29 3.37 1.92 -7.31
C ASN A 29 4.91 1.84 -7.31
N GLY A 30 5.58 2.70 -6.55
CA GLY A 30 7.05 2.68 -6.44
C GLY A 30 7.59 1.57 -5.54
N ILE A 31 6.76 1.03 -4.63
CA ILE A 31 7.17 0.03 -3.63
C ILE A 31 6.28 -1.21 -3.61
N SER A 32 5.36 -1.35 -4.56
CA SER A 32 4.47 -2.51 -4.67
C SER A 32 4.33 -2.96 -6.11
N ASN A 33 4.05 -4.24 -6.28
CA ASN A 33 3.67 -4.85 -7.54
C ASN A 33 2.18 -5.18 -7.52
N HIS A 34 1.51 -4.97 -8.65
CA HIS A 34 0.09 -5.31 -8.80
C HIS A 34 -0.05 -6.63 -9.54
N PHE A 35 -0.87 -7.52 -8.99
CA PHE A 35 -1.19 -8.82 -9.59
C PHE A 35 -2.71 -8.94 -9.75
N GLY A 36 -3.14 -9.62 -10.82
CA GLY A 36 -4.53 -10.05 -10.94
C GLY A 36 -4.81 -11.13 -9.90
N SER A 37 -5.99 -11.08 -9.28
CA SER A 37 -6.41 -11.97 -8.21
C SER A 37 -7.91 -12.24 -8.37
N ASP A 38 -8.31 -13.51 -8.47
CA ASP A 38 -9.70 -13.90 -8.78
C ASP A 38 -10.22 -15.12 -8.01
N GLN A 39 -9.39 -15.75 -7.18
CA GLN A 39 -9.77 -16.82 -6.26
C GLN A 39 -10.04 -16.30 -4.85
N LEU A 40 -10.52 -17.14 -3.93
CA LEU A 40 -10.62 -16.75 -2.51
C LEU A 40 -9.23 -16.59 -1.87
N THR A 41 -8.29 -17.40 -2.30
CA THR A 41 -6.93 -17.47 -1.78
C THR A 41 -5.99 -17.65 -2.95
N GLU A 42 -4.90 -16.90 -2.96
CA GLU A 42 -3.87 -16.93 -3.99
C GLU A 42 -2.53 -17.31 -3.37
N THR A 43 -1.84 -18.27 -3.97
CA THR A 43 -0.47 -18.62 -3.61
C THR A 43 0.46 -18.08 -4.69
N TYR A 44 1.38 -17.21 -4.29
CA TYR A 44 2.35 -16.59 -5.19
C TYR A 44 3.70 -17.28 -5.01
N GLU A 45 4.14 -17.98 -6.04
CA GLU A 45 5.45 -18.63 -6.10
C GLU A 45 6.46 -17.72 -6.79
N PHE A 46 7.68 -17.68 -6.26
CA PHE A 46 8.77 -16.92 -6.85
C PHE A 46 10.11 -17.61 -6.63
N LEU A 47 11.08 -17.24 -7.47
CA LEU A 47 12.41 -17.83 -7.48
C LEU A 47 13.37 -16.96 -6.68
N GLY A 48 14.30 -17.62 -6.00
CA GLY A 48 15.41 -16.99 -5.29
C GLY A 48 16.47 -16.39 -6.21
N GLN A 49 17.54 -15.90 -5.60
CA GLN A 49 18.59 -15.18 -6.30
C GLN A 49 19.35 -16.03 -7.33
N THR A 50 19.73 -15.42 -8.45
CA THR A 50 20.59 -16.04 -9.46
C THR A 50 22.02 -16.23 -8.95
N PRO A 51 22.75 -17.26 -9.41
CA PRO A 51 24.12 -17.50 -8.98
C PRO A 51 25.07 -16.34 -9.34
N VAL A 52 26.05 -16.08 -8.46
CA VAL A 52 27.11 -15.10 -8.70
C VAL A 52 28.06 -15.54 -9.83
N PHE A 53 28.64 -14.57 -10.54
CA PHE A 53 29.66 -14.85 -11.54
C PHE A 53 30.89 -15.51 -10.90
N ARG A 54 31.41 -16.53 -11.55
CA ARG A 54 32.68 -17.17 -11.20
C ARG A 54 33.62 -17.15 -12.40
N GLU A 55 34.91 -17.22 -12.14
CA GLU A 55 35.89 -17.46 -13.19
C GLU A 55 35.57 -18.77 -13.92
N TRP A 56 35.68 -18.73 -15.25
CA TRP A 56 35.44 -19.89 -16.09
C TRP A 56 36.60 -20.87 -15.98
N ILE A 57 36.51 -21.77 -15.01
CA ILE A 57 37.44 -22.88 -14.85
C ILE A 57 36.70 -24.17 -15.20
N GLY A 58 37.13 -24.82 -16.29
CA GLY A 58 36.59 -26.10 -16.77
C GLY A 58 35.26 -26.00 -17.52
N GLY A 59 34.35 -26.93 -17.22
CA GLY A 59 33.02 -27.00 -17.84
C GLY A 59 31.96 -26.10 -17.20
N ARG A 60 30.74 -26.14 -17.76
CA ARG A 60 29.57 -25.45 -17.18
C ARG A 60 29.27 -26.00 -15.78
N ASN A 61 28.95 -25.11 -14.85
CA ASN A 61 28.50 -25.47 -13.51
C ASN A 61 27.17 -24.76 -13.26
N ALA A 62 26.06 -25.41 -13.63
CA ALA A 62 24.73 -24.86 -13.44
C ALA A 62 24.36 -24.92 -11.95
N LYS A 63 23.69 -23.87 -11.45
CA LYS A 63 23.10 -23.81 -10.12
C LYS A 63 21.59 -23.76 -10.26
N GLY A 64 20.87 -24.52 -9.44
CA GLY A 64 19.42 -24.41 -9.32
C GLY A 64 19.05 -23.13 -8.56
N LEU A 65 17.85 -22.62 -8.81
CA LEU A 65 17.25 -21.55 -8.02
C LEU A 65 16.48 -22.17 -6.86
N LEU A 66 16.35 -21.41 -5.78
CA LEU A 66 15.46 -21.77 -4.67
C LEU A 66 14.03 -21.36 -5.03
N ASP A 67 13.05 -22.12 -4.55
CA ASP A 67 11.64 -21.83 -4.72
C ASP A 67 11.06 -21.32 -3.40
N PHE A 68 10.33 -20.21 -3.46
CA PHE A 68 9.65 -19.60 -2.32
C PHE A 68 8.19 -19.37 -2.66
N ASN A 69 7.36 -19.28 -1.63
CA ASN A 69 5.96 -18.91 -1.81
C ASN A 69 5.42 -18.18 -0.59
N PHE A 70 4.35 -17.42 -0.81
CA PHE A 70 3.46 -16.96 0.25
C PHE A 70 2.02 -17.04 -0.23
N THR A 71 1.10 -17.14 0.72
CA THR A 71 -0.33 -17.27 0.44
C THR A 71 -1.10 -16.08 1.01
N ILE A 72 -1.90 -15.43 0.16
CA ILE A 72 -2.77 -14.31 0.54
C ILE A 72 -4.22 -14.74 0.40
N THR A 73 -5.02 -14.52 1.44
CA THR A 73 -6.47 -14.69 1.36
C THR A 73 -7.13 -13.35 1.03
N ASN A 74 -7.92 -13.34 -0.04
CA ASN A 74 -8.64 -12.16 -0.48
C ASN A 74 -9.71 -11.78 0.53
N LYS A 75 -9.83 -10.48 0.80
CA LYS A 75 -10.82 -9.90 1.71
C LYS A 75 -11.68 -8.92 0.94
N HIS A 76 -12.98 -8.96 1.21
CA HIS A 76 -13.93 -7.99 0.68
C HIS A 76 -14.02 -6.79 1.62
N TYR A 77 -14.02 -5.60 1.03
CA TYR A 77 -14.14 -4.33 1.73
C TYR A 77 -15.37 -3.60 1.23
N GLU A 78 -16.08 -2.94 2.13
CA GLU A 78 -17.25 -2.13 1.79
C GLU A 78 -17.16 -0.72 2.38
N SER A 79 -17.80 0.22 1.70
CA SER A 79 -18.08 1.55 2.21
C SER A 79 -19.46 1.96 1.72
N THR A 80 -20.43 1.91 2.63
CA THR A 80 -21.84 2.20 2.32
C THR A 80 -22.21 3.59 2.84
N LEU A 81 -22.78 4.42 1.96
CA LEU A 81 -23.27 5.76 2.30
C LEU A 81 -24.78 5.83 2.07
N GLU A 82 -25.54 6.14 3.12
CA GLU A 82 -26.98 6.37 3.03
C GLU A 82 -27.28 7.86 2.94
N LEU A 83 -28.12 8.23 1.97
CA LEU A 83 -28.62 9.60 1.79
C LEU A 83 -30.13 9.59 1.62
N THR A 84 -30.84 10.23 2.54
CA THR A 84 -32.29 10.39 2.43
C THR A 84 -32.65 11.42 1.37
N GLU A 85 -33.82 11.26 0.74
CA GLU A 85 -34.34 12.25 -0.20
C GLU A 85 -34.46 13.64 0.42
N ARG A 86 -34.82 13.71 1.71
CA ARG A 86 -34.95 14.97 2.43
C ARG A 86 -33.60 15.68 2.57
N GLN A 87 -32.52 14.96 2.87
CA GLN A 87 -31.17 15.53 2.94
C GLN A 87 -30.75 16.08 1.59
N ARG A 88 -30.94 15.30 0.51
CA ARG A 88 -30.60 15.70 -0.86
C ARG A 88 -31.42 16.89 -1.37
N ALA A 89 -32.73 16.87 -1.14
CA ALA A 89 -33.64 17.91 -1.64
C ALA A 89 -33.51 19.24 -0.90
N ARG A 90 -33.04 19.21 0.36
CA ARG A 90 -32.88 20.40 1.21
C ARG A 90 -31.42 20.86 1.33
N ASP A 91 -30.49 20.20 0.66
CA ASP A 91 -29.10 20.58 0.69
C ASP A 91 -28.90 21.94 -0.01
N LYS A 92 -28.45 22.92 0.76
CA LYS A 92 -28.14 24.28 0.29
C LYS A 92 -26.67 24.63 0.46
N SER A 93 -25.90 23.74 1.09
CA SER A 93 -24.49 23.95 1.44
C SER A 93 -23.58 22.88 0.84
N SER A 94 -24.06 22.17 -0.19
CA SER A 94 -23.37 21.11 -0.92
C SER A 94 -22.79 20.02 -0.01
N GLN A 95 -23.44 19.75 1.12
CA GLN A 95 -22.98 18.73 2.07
C GLN A 95 -23.02 17.34 1.46
N VAL A 96 -24.03 17.04 0.64
CA VAL A 96 -24.11 15.76 -0.07
C VAL A 96 -22.91 15.58 -0.98
N GLU A 97 -22.56 16.64 -1.72
CA GLU A 97 -21.39 16.63 -2.59
C GLU A 97 -20.12 16.40 -1.76
N ILE A 98 -19.91 17.13 -0.66
CA ILE A 98 -18.74 16.96 0.21
C ILE A 98 -18.62 15.52 0.74
N ARG A 99 -19.73 14.87 1.11
CA ARG A 99 -19.71 13.48 1.59
C ARG A 99 -19.37 12.48 0.50
N ILE A 100 -19.81 12.71 -0.73
CA ILE A 100 -19.39 11.91 -1.89
C ILE A 100 -17.89 12.06 -2.13
N ALA A 101 -17.32 13.27 -1.97
CA ALA A 101 -15.88 13.50 -2.06
C ALA A 101 -15.11 12.69 -1.02
N ASP A 102 -15.56 12.76 0.23
CA ASP A 102 -14.91 12.06 1.33
C ASP A 102 -14.94 10.54 1.10
N GLN A 103 -16.05 10.02 0.60
CA GLN A 103 -16.17 8.59 0.28
C GLN A 103 -15.20 8.17 -0.84
N VAL A 104 -15.06 8.97 -1.91
CA VAL A 104 -14.08 8.71 -2.98
C VAL A 104 -12.66 8.72 -2.44
N ARG A 105 -12.30 9.76 -1.67
CA ARG A 105 -10.97 9.89 -1.06
C ARG A 105 -10.64 8.68 -0.18
N ARG A 106 -11.59 8.23 0.64
CA ARG A 106 -11.43 7.05 1.52
C ARG A 106 -11.26 5.77 0.70
N ALA A 107 -12.03 5.61 -0.38
CA ALA A 107 -11.90 4.45 -1.26
C ALA A 107 -10.51 4.39 -1.93
N GLN A 108 -9.97 5.54 -2.34
CA GLN A 108 -8.65 5.62 -2.98
C GLN A 108 -7.49 5.46 -1.98
N SER A 109 -7.60 6.03 -0.78
CA SER A 109 -6.56 5.89 0.25
C SER A 109 -6.58 4.54 0.95
N HIS A 110 -7.66 3.76 0.82
CA HIS A 110 -7.83 2.46 1.47
C HIS A 110 -6.66 1.50 1.17
N TRP A 111 -6.31 1.33 -0.11
CA TRP A 111 -5.25 0.39 -0.51
C TRP A 111 -3.89 0.80 0.04
N ALA A 112 -3.59 2.09 0.02
CA ALA A 112 -2.37 2.62 0.63
C ALA A 112 -2.36 2.41 2.14
N SER A 113 -3.51 2.52 2.82
CA SER A 113 -3.58 2.29 4.26
C SER A 113 -3.23 0.85 4.65
N LEU A 114 -3.62 -0.14 3.84
CA LEU A 114 -3.24 -1.54 4.05
C LEU A 114 -1.73 -1.72 3.91
N LEU A 115 -1.13 -1.13 2.87
CA LEU A 115 0.31 -1.17 2.65
C LEU A 115 1.09 -0.47 3.77
N THR A 116 0.65 0.73 4.20
CA THR A 116 1.25 1.43 5.33
C THR A 116 1.16 0.61 6.61
N THR A 117 0.04 -0.07 6.85
CA THR A 117 -0.11 -0.94 8.03
C THR A 117 0.90 -2.09 8.00
N LEU A 118 1.13 -2.70 6.83
CA LEU A 118 2.13 -3.75 6.67
C LEU A 118 3.55 -3.23 6.94
N ILE A 119 3.91 -2.07 6.38
CA ILE A 119 5.23 -1.46 6.55
C ILE A 119 5.49 -1.12 8.03
N VAL A 120 4.51 -0.52 8.70
CA VAL A 120 4.62 -0.19 10.14
C VAL A 120 4.78 -1.45 10.99
N ALA A 121 4.19 -2.56 10.57
CA ALA A 121 4.34 -3.86 11.24
C ALA A 121 5.60 -4.64 10.82
N GLY A 122 6.45 -4.08 9.96
CA GLY A 122 7.53 -4.83 9.29
C GLY A 122 8.54 -5.47 10.24
N GLU A 123 8.83 -4.86 11.38
CA GLU A 123 9.73 -5.39 12.42
C GLU A 123 9.08 -6.42 13.36
N ALA A 124 7.79 -6.74 13.15
CA ALA A 124 7.03 -7.64 14.04
C ALA A 124 6.19 -8.70 13.31
N ALA A 125 5.89 -8.48 12.02
CA ALA A 125 5.16 -9.42 11.18
C ALA A 125 6.13 -10.29 10.38
N LEU A 126 5.84 -11.59 10.29
CA LEU A 126 6.68 -12.53 9.57
C LEU A 126 6.60 -12.33 8.06
N CYS A 127 7.75 -12.51 7.41
CA CYS A 127 7.97 -12.54 5.98
C CYS A 127 7.82 -13.98 5.43
N TYR A 128 8.07 -14.16 4.13
CA TYR A 128 7.95 -15.44 3.44
C TYR A 128 8.96 -16.50 3.91
N ASP A 129 10.08 -16.07 4.48
CA ASP A 129 11.16 -16.93 4.98
C ASP A 129 11.04 -17.23 6.49
N GLY A 130 10.03 -16.67 7.16
CA GLY A 130 9.75 -16.89 8.58
C GLY A 130 10.49 -15.93 9.53
N GLN A 131 11.29 -15.00 9.03
CA GLN A 131 11.86 -13.88 9.79
C GLN A 131 10.93 -12.66 9.76
N PHE A 132 11.23 -11.58 10.47
CA PHE A 132 10.46 -10.33 10.32
C PHE A 132 10.67 -9.73 8.92
N PHE A 133 9.79 -8.83 8.48
CA PHE A 133 9.93 -8.22 7.15
C PHE A 133 11.15 -7.30 7.06
N PHE A 134 11.45 -6.58 8.15
CA PHE A 134 12.70 -5.84 8.33
C PHE A 134 13.49 -6.54 9.44
N ASP A 135 14.60 -7.15 9.07
CA ASP A 135 15.46 -7.93 9.96
C ASP A 135 16.94 -7.85 9.52
N ASP A 136 17.86 -8.16 10.44
CA ASP A 136 19.30 -8.14 10.19
C ASP A 136 19.89 -9.50 9.81
N ASP A 137 19.09 -10.56 9.88
CA ASP A 137 19.55 -11.94 9.77
C ASP A 137 18.83 -12.84 8.75
N HIS A 138 18.22 -12.24 7.71
CA HIS A 138 17.63 -13.01 6.60
C HIS A 138 18.64 -13.95 5.93
N ALA A 139 18.23 -15.17 5.60
CA ALA A 139 19.09 -16.13 4.92
C ALA A 139 18.33 -17.01 3.92
N GLU A 140 18.88 -17.12 2.71
CA GLU A 140 18.34 -17.92 1.61
C GLU A 140 19.34 -19.01 1.22
N GLY A 141 19.12 -20.24 1.69
CA GLY A 141 19.99 -21.37 1.40
C GLY A 141 21.43 -21.15 1.86
N ALA A 142 22.35 -20.92 0.91
CA ALA A 142 23.77 -20.70 1.19
C ALA A 142 24.20 -19.23 1.06
N SER A 143 23.27 -18.27 1.10
CA SER A 143 23.57 -16.83 1.00
C SER A 143 24.39 -16.29 2.17
N GLY A 144 24.35 -16.95 3.33
CA GLY A 144 24.71 -16.32 4.60
C GLY A 144 23.66 -15.30 5.03
N SER A 145 23.99 -14.52 6.07
CA SER A 145 23.12 -13.48 6.64
C SER A 145 23.04 -12.27 5.72
N GLN A 146 21.83 -11.80 5.45
CA GLN A 146 21.51 -10.59 4.70
C GLN A 146 20.66 -9.69 5.60
N SER A 147 20.93 -8.38 5.58
CA SER A 147 20.19 -7.40 6.38
C SER A 147 19.47 -6.44 5.45
N ASN A 148 18.20 -6.20 5.73
CA ASN A 148 17.40 -5.13 5.13
C ASN A 148 16.87 -4.13 6.17
N ASP A 149 17.23 -4.32 7.44
CA ASP A 149 16.93 -3.40 8.52
C ASP A 149 17.85 -2.16 8.51
N ILE A 150 17.26 -0.99 8.74
CA ILE A 150 17.97 0.28 8.75
C ILE A 150 18.51 0.53 10.15
N SER A 151 19.78 0.19 10.37
CA SER A 151 20.45 0.31 11.67
C SER A 151 21.11 1.66 11.95
N ILE A 152 21.10 2.60 11.00
CA ILE A 152 21.79 3.89 11.09
C ILE A 152 20.77 5.01 11.27
N ASP A 153 20.97 5.86 12.29
CA ASP A 153 20.14 7.04 12.49
C ASP A 153 20.51 8.15 11.50
N ILE A 154 19.53 8.95 11.08
CA ILE A 154 19.77 10.06 10.15
C ILE A 154 20.78 11.09 10.69
N SER A 155 20.87 11.23 12.01
CA SER A 155 21.81 12.12 12.69
C SER A 155 23.27 11.65 12.62
N ASP A 156 23.51 10.37 12.31
CA ASP A 156 24.85 9.83 12.12
C ASP A 156 25.43 10.14 10.74
N PHE A 157 24.60 10.59 9.78
CA PHE A 157 25.07 11.01 8.47
C PHE A 157 25.68 12.42 8.53
N ALA A 158 26.83 12.60 7.88
CA ALA A 158 27.51 13.89 7.75
C ALA A 158 26.80 14.83 6.76
N VAL A 159 25.57 15.23 7.07
CA VAL A 159 24.75 16.16 6.26
C VAL A 159 24.70 17.54 6.91
N ALA A 160 24.77 18.60 6.09
CA ALA A 160 24.72 19.99 6.58
C ALA A 160 23.39 20.35 7.27
N THR A 161 22.33 19.59 7.00
CA THR A 161 21.05 19.66 7.68
C THR A 161 20.48 18.25 7.72
N ALA A 162 20.50 17.61 8.89
CA ALA A 162 19.73 16.39 9.08
C ALA A 162 18.25 16.74 8.98
N GLY A 163 17.54 16.16 8.02
CA GLY A 163 16.09 16.26 7.99
C GLY A 163 15.54 15.70 9.30
N THR A 164 14.67 16.42 9.98
CA THR A 164 13.88 15.78 11.03
C THR A 164 12.92 14.83 10.35
N ILE A 165 12.84 13.58 10.79
CA ILE A 165 11.78 12.67 10.35
C ILE A 165 10.48 13.36 10.77
N THR A 166 9.80 14.03 9.83
CA THR A 166 8.49 14.59 10.13
C THR A 166 7.62 13.38 10.42
N ASN A 167 7.25 13.23 11.69
CA ASN A 167 6.34 12.22 12.21
C ASN A 167 5.36 11.80 11.11
N LEU A 168 5.46 10.54 10.65
CA LEU A 168 4.53 9.94 9.70
C LEU A 168 3.16 9.89 10.36
N LEU A 169 2.42 11.00 10.25
CA LEU A 169 0.98 11.13 10.43
C LEU A 169 0.37 10.34 11.61
N LEU A 170 0.97 10.40 12.80
CA LEU A 170 0.25 10.12 14.04
C LEU A 170 -0.64 11.33 14.40
N TRP A 171 -1.86 11.28 13.87
CA TRP A 171 -3.08 11.82 14.49
C TRP A 171 -3.00 13.25 15.05
N LYS A 172 -3.02 14.25 14.16
CA LYS A 172 -3.74 15.51 14.45
C LYS A 172 -5.18 15.42 13.93
N LEU A 173 -5.96 14.57 14.59
CA LEU A 173 -7.41 14.73 14.70
C LEU A 173 -7.78 14.69 16.18
N SER A 174 -7.14 15.55 16.97
CA SER A 174 -7.80 16.10 18.15
C SER A 174 -8.47 17.39 17.69
N TRP A 175 -9.80 17.44 17.84
CA TRP A 175 -10.68 18.59 17.61
C TRP A 175 -11.07 18.87 16.15
N LEU A 176 -12.00 18.04 15.64
CA LEU A 176 -13.32 18.45 15.12
C LEU A 176 -14.20 17.20 14.98
#